data_AF-E3CS34-F1
#
_entry.id   AF-E3CS34-F1
#
_cell.length_a   1.000
_cell.length_b   1.000
_cell.length_c   1.000
_cell.angle_alpha   90.00
_cell.angle_beta   90.00
_cell.angle_gamma   90.00
#
_symmetry.space_group_name_H-M   'P 1'
#
loop_
_entity.id
_entity.type
_entity.pdbx_description
1 polymer ?
#
loop_
_entity_poly.entity_id
_entity_poly.type
_entity_poly.pdbx_seq_one_letter_code
_entity_poly.pdbx_strand_id
1 'polypeptide(L)' 'MKTGWLKQGGSWYYLDNSGAMKTCWFQVDGKWYYAYSSGALAVSTTINGYTVNANGEWV' A
#
# COMPACT_ATOMS: atom_id res chain seq x y z
N MET A 1 0.35 -16.30 -11.21
CA MET A 1 0.39 -14.83 -11.03
C MET A 1 0.15 -14.53 -9.56
N LYS A 2 0.87 -13.59 -8.94
CA LYS A 2 0.62 -13.19 -7.54
C LYS A 2 -0.39 -12.04 -7.52
N THR A 3 -1.27 -12.06 -6.54
CA THR A 3 -2.27 -11.01 -6.27
C THR A 3 -2.32 -10.76 -4.76
N GLY A 4 -2.91 -9.64 -4.36
CA GLY A 4 -3.04 -9.23 -2.96
C GLY A 4 -1.74 -8.70 -2.35
N TRP A 5 -1.65 -8.80 -1.03
CA TRP A 5 -0.52 -8.32 -0.25
C TRP A 5 0.75 -9.15 -0.49
N LEU A 6 1.84 -8.47 -0.81
CA LEU A 6 3.15 -9.08 -1.03
C LEU A 6 4.19 -8.39 -0.15
N LYS A 7 4.94 -9.17 0.64
CA LYS A 7 6.11 -8.67 1.38
C LYS A 7 7.40 -9.07 0.67
N GLN A 8 8.23 -8.10 0.31
CA GLN A 8 9.49 -8.33 -0.37
C GLN A 8 10.54 -7.32 0.10
N GLY A 9 11.76 -7.79 0.42
CA GLY A 9 12.86 -6.91 0.82
C GLY A 9 12.55 -6.04 2.04
N GLY A 10 11.68 -6.50 2.94
CA GLY A 10 11.23 -5.75 4.12
C GLY A 10 10.08 -4.77 3.87
N SER A 11 9.70 -4.51 2.62
CA SER A 11 8.59 -3.62 2.26
C SER A 11 7.33 -4.41 1.88
N TRP A 12 6.17 -3.79 2.07
CA TRP A 12 4.88 -4.30 1.61
C TRP A 12 4.50 -3.68 0.27
N TYR A 13 3.78 -4.46 -0.52
CA TYR A 13 3.26 -4.12 -1.85
C TYR A 13 1.85 -4.70 -1.97
N TYR A 14 1.03 -4.13 -2.85
CA TYR A 14 -0.27 -4.70 -3.17
C TYR A 14 -0.40 -4.88 -4.68
N LEU A 15 -0.71 -6.11 -5.10
CA LEU A 15 -0.97 -6.50 -6.47
C LEU A 15 -2.48 -6.65 -6.66
N ASP A 16 -3.06 -6.02 -7.68
CA ASP A 16 -4.49 -6.18 -7.94
C ASP A 16 -4.85 -7.56 -8.53
N ASN A 17 -6.11 -7.76 -8.90
CA ASN A 17 -6.59 -9.03 -9.46
C ASN A 17 -5.94 -9.39 -10.81
N SER A 18 -5.40 -8.40 -11.52
CA SER A 18 -4.60 -8.59 -12.73
C SER A 18 -3.11 -8.80 -12.45
N GLY A 19 -2.71 -8.78 -11.17
CA GLY A 19 -1.32 -8.91 -10.74
C GLY A 19 -0.51 -7.63 -10.96
N ALA A 20 -1.15 -6.52 -11.34
CA ALA A 20 -0.50 -5.23 -11.48
C ALA A 20 -0.27 -4.59 -10.11
N MET A 21 0.91 -4.02 -9.91
CA MET A 21 1.29 -3.37 -8.66
C MET A 21 0.58 -2.02 -8.51
N LYS A 22 -0.08 -1.82 -7.38
CA LYS A 22 -0.70 -0.54 -7.04
C LYS A 22 0.35 0.49 -6.62
N THR A 23 0.08 1.73 -7.00
CA THR A 23 0.80 2.93 -6.59
C THR A 23 -0.23 4.01 -6.24
N CYS A 24 0.21 5.06 -5.56
CA CYS A 24 -0.65 6.11 -4.99
C CYS A 24 -1.67 5.55 -3.99
N TRP A 25 -2.74 6.30 -3.74
CA TRP A 25 -3.83 5.89 -2.86
C TRP A 25 -4.68 4.78 -3.50
N PHE A 26 -4.95 3.72 -2.75
CA PHE A 26 -5.86 2.65 -3.13
C PHE A 26 -6.61 2.11 -1.91
N GLN A 27 -7.74 1.46 -2.16
CA GLN A 27 -8.58 0.90 -1.12
C GLN A 27 -8.58 -0.64 -1.18
N VAL A 28 -8.48 -1.28 -0.02
CA VAL A 28 -8.62 -2.74 0.16
C VAL A 28 -9.54 -2.96 1.35
N ASP A 29 -10.62 -3.71 1.16
CA ASP A 29 -11.60 -4.04 2.22
C ASP A 29 -12.08 -2.81 3.03
N GLY A 30 -12.35 -1.72 2.33
CA GLY A 30 -12.84 -0.46 2.93
C GLY A 30 -11.74 0.41 3.56
N LYS A 31 -10.50 -0.07 3.67
CA LYS A 31 -9.37 0.67 4.24
C LYS A 31 -8.50 1.29 3.16
N TRP A 32 -8.03 2.51 3.40
CA TRP A 32 -7.16 3.23 2.48
C TRP A 32 -5.70 3.00 2.80
N TYR A 33 -4.92 2.86 1.74
CA TYR A 33 -3.48 2.61 1.77
C TYR A 33 -2.81 3.49 0.72
N TYR A 34 -1.54 3.83 0.94
CA TYR A 34 -0.73 4.56 -0.02
C TYR A 34 0.54 3.79 -0.37
N ALA A 35 0.77 3.57 -1.66
CA ALA A 35 2.03 3.05 -2.17
C ALA A 35 2.81 4.15 -2.91
N TYR A 36 4.11 4.24 -2.68
CA TYR A 36 4.99 5.14 -3.43
C TYR A 36 5.06 4.73 -4.92
N SER A 37 5.72 5.54 -5.75
CA SER A 37 5.95 5.21 -7.17
C SER A 37 6.71 3.89 -7.37
N SER A 38 7.51 3.47 -6.38
CA SER A 38 8.18 2.16 -6.35
C SER A 38 7.25 0.99 -6.00
N GLY A 39 5.98 1.27 -5.62
CA GLY A 39 5.01 0.30 -5.12
C GLY A 39 5.15 -0.03 -3.63
N ALA A 40 6.21 0.44 -2.98
CA ALA A 40 6.40 0.21 -1.55
C ALA A 40 5.31 0.95 -0.76
N LEU A 41 4.68 0.24 0.17
CA LEU A 41 3.65 0.76 1.06
C LEU A 41 4.25 1.79 2.04
N ALA A 42 3.59 2.93 2.16
CA ALA A 42 3.86 3.88 3.23
C ALA A 42 3.31 3.32 4.56
N VAL A 43 4.14 3.29 5.60
CA VAL A 43 3.77 2.85 6.95
C VAL A 43 4.32 3.85 7.97
N SER A 44 3.57 4.11 9.04
CA SER A 44 3.95 5.02 10.14
C SER A 44 4.48 6.38 9.66
N THR A 45 3.78 7.00 8.72
CA THR A 45 4.20 8.26 8.09
C THR A 45 3.01 9.12 7.68
N THR A 46 3.28 10.33 7.19
CA THR A 46 2.25 11.27 6.69
C THR A 46 2.46 11.56 5.22
N ILE A 47 1.41 11.38 4.42
CA ILE A 47 1.37 11.63 2.97
C ILE A 47 0.40 12.78 2.72
N ASN A 48 0.91 13.96 2.35
CA ASN A 48 0.09 15.15 2.05
C ASN A 48 -0.93 15.50 3.16
N GLY A 49 -0.54 15.36 4.42
CA GLY A 49 -1.42 15.62 5.58
C GLY A 49 -2.26 14.42 6.05
N TYR A 50 -2.24 13.30 5.33
CA TYR A 50 -2.91 12.06 5.73
C TYR A 50 -1.93 11.12 6.42
N THR A 51 -2.19 10.76 7.67
CA THR A 51 -1.32 9.85 8.42
C THR A 51 -1.72 8.40 8.17
N VAL A 52 -0.75 7.54 7.90
CA VAL A 52 -0.95 6.09 7.82
C VAL A 52 -0.28 5.41 9.02
N ASN A 53 -0.96 4.43 9.61
CA ASN A 53 -0.47 3.70 10.78
C ASN A 53 0.62 2.67 10.42
N ALA A 54 1.04 1.84 11.39
CA ALA A 54 2.08 0.82 11.17
C ALA A 54 1.69 -0.29 10.17
N ASN A 55 0.39 -0.46 9.90
CA ASN A 55 -0.14 -1.35 8.87
C ASN A 55 -0.29 -0.66 7.51
N GLY A 56 0.04 0.64 7.43
CA GLY A 56 -0.16 1.48 6.24
C GLY A 56 -1.61 1.91 6.01
N GLU A 57 -2.48 1.67 6.98
CA GLU A 57 -3.89 2.08 6.92
C GLU A 57 -3.99 3.56 7.25
N TRP A 58 -4.71 4.32 6.43
CA TRP A 58 -5.04 5.71 6.71
C TRP A 58 -5.88 5.83 8.00
N VAL A 59 -5.52 6.79 8.85
CA VAL A 59 -6.20 7.17 10.10
C VAL A 59 -6.69 8.62 10.09
#